data_AF-A3MUN8-F1
#
_entry.id   AF-A3MUN8-F1
#
_cell.length_a   1.000
_cell.length_b   1.000
_cell.length_c   1.000
_cell.angle_alpha   90.00
_cell.angle_beta   90.00
_cell.angle_gamma   90.00
#
_symmetry.space_group_name_H-M   'P 1'
#
loop_
_entity.id
_entity.type
_entity.pdbx_description
1 polymer ?
#
loop_
_entity_poly.entity_id
_entity_poly.type
_entity_poly.pdbx_seq_one_letter_code
_entity_poly.pdbx_strand_id
1 'polypeptide(L)'
;MEVSTFISSEVEKFLEKKLGDALKYAIVAVSFTDKGVDVEVEVDASVLVDDAYLQRVVDEAAELGICLADAVREKGWPLAREDVDRCWKR
;
A
#
# COMPACT_ATOMS: atom_id res chain seq x y z
N MET A 1 8.45 5.89 14.29
CA MET A 1 7.59 5.84 13.09
C MET A 1 6.35 5.07 13.49
N GLU A 2 5.18 5.67 13.30
CA GLU A 2 3.91 5.00 13.56
C GLU A 2 3.66 3.92 12.50
N VAL A 3 2.93 2.87 12.86
CA VAL A 3 2.64 1.74 11.96
C VAL A 3 1.91 2.21 10.70
N SER A 4 0.92 3.10 10.86
CA SER A 4 0.18 3.69 9.75
C SER A 4 1.10 4.42 8.78
N THR A 5 2.01 5.26 9.29
CA THR A 5 3.00 5.98 8.46
C THR A 5 3.92 5.02 7.71
N PHE A 6 4.34 3.92 8.34
CA PHE A 6 5.16 2.91 7.68
C PHE A 6 4.41 2.25 6.52
N ILE A 7 3.18 1.78 6.76
CA ILE A 7 2.38 1.10 5.76
C ILE A 7 2.07 2.05 4.61
N SER A 8 1.62 3.27 4.90
CA SER A 8 1.37 4.30 3.87
C SER A 8 2.62 4.55 3.03
N SER A 9 3.80 4.67 3.64
CA SER A 9 5.06 4.87 2.91
C SER A 9 5.43 3.69 2.01
N GLU A 10 5.18 2.45 2.43
CA GLU A 10 5.45 1.27 1.59
C GLU A 10 4.48 1.17 0.41
N VAL A 11 3.21 1.50 0.62
CA VAL A 11 2.20 1.57 -0.45
C VAL A 11 2.53 2.69 -1.44
N GLU A 12 2.92 3.87 -0.96
CA GLU A 12 3.38 4.99 -1.81
C GLU A 12 4.57 4.57 -2.68
N LYS A 13 5.59 3.95 -2.11
CA LYS A 13 6.74 3.42 -2.88
C LYS A 13 6.32 2.41 -3.93
N PHE A 14 5.32 1.59 -3.64
CA PHE A 14 4.79 0.63 -4.61
C PHE A 14 4.14 1.35 -5.79
N LEU A 15 3.31 2.36 -5.52
CA LEU A 15 2.67 3.20 -6.55
C LEU A 15 3.71 3.94 -7.39
N GLU A 16 4.71 4.57 -6.76
CA GLU A 16 5.82 5.23 -7.44
C GLU A 16 6.57 4.26 -8.36
N LYS A 17 6.80 3.02 -7.90
CA LYS A 17 7.50 2.00 -8.70
C LYS A 17 6.67 1.52 -9.90
N LYS A 18 5.34 1.46 -9.80
CA LYS A 18 4.44 0.94 -10.84
C LYS A 18 4.03 2.00 -11.86
N LEU A 19 3.86 3.24 -11.42
CA LEU A 19 3.34 4.34 -12.24
C LEU A 19 4.44 5.34 -12.65
N GLY A 20 5.53 5.45 -11.89
CA GLY A 20 6.64 6.35 -12.18
C GLY A 20 6.17 7.78 -12.40
N ASP A 21 6.62 8.40 -13.50
CA ASP A 21 6.26 9.78 -13.87
C ASP A 21 4.76 9.97 -14.18
N ALA A 22 4.01 8.88 -14.34
CA ALA A 22 2.57 8.97 -14.55
C ALA A 22 1.81 9.23 -13.25
N LEU A 23 2.40 8.98 -12.08
CA LEU A 23 1.78 9.28 -10.78
C LEU A 23 1.80 10.79 -10.52
N LYS A 24 0.62 11.39 -10.30
CA LYS A 24 0.53 12.81 -9.91
C LYS A 24 0.41 12.96 -8.40
N TYR A 25 -0.54 12.23 -7.80
CA TYR A 25 -0.72 12.18 -6.36
C TYR A 25 -1.25 10.79 -5.95
N ALA A 26 -0.88 10.37 -4.74
CA ALA A 26 -1.51 9.26 -4.05
C ALA A 26 -1.88 9.69 -2.63
N ILE A 27 -3.03 9.25 -2.13
CA ILE A 27 -3.41 9.32 -0.71
C ILE A 27 -3.56 7.88 -0.23
N VAL A 28 -2.83 7.53 0.83
CA VAL A 28 -2.93 6.24 1.48
C VAL A 28 -3.32 6.42 2.94
N ALA A 29 -4.56 6.06 3.27
CA ALA A 29 -5.06 6.09 4.63
C ALA A 29 -5.10 4.66 5.21
N VAL A 30 -4.52 4.51 6.41
CA VAL A 30 -4.47 3.22 7.12
C VAL A 30 -5.11 3.40 8.48
N SER A 31 -6.19 2.65 8.73
CA SER A 31 -6.94 2.68 9.98
C SER A 31 -6.99 1.31 10.62
N PHE A 32 -6.56 1.22 11.87
CA PHE A 32 -6.67 0.01 12.67
C PHE A 32 -7.96 0.06 13.47
N THR A 33 -8.87 -0.88 13.23
CA THR A 33 -10.12 -1.03 13.98
C THR A 33 -10.10 -2.31 14.82
N ASP A 34 -11.06 -2.45 15.74
CA ASP A 34 -11.30 -3.68 16.49
C ASP A 34 -11.68 -4.86 15.59
N LYS A 35 -12.19 -4.57 14.38
CA LYS A 35 -12.64 -5.57 13.40
C LYS A 35 -11.57 -5.97 12.39
N GLY A 36 -10.52 -5.18 12.23
CA GLY A 36 -9.49 -5.43 11.22
C GLY A 36 -8.68 -4.19 10.89
N VAL A 37 -8.15 -4.14 9.68
CA VAL A 37 -7.45 -2.97 9.15
C VAL A 37 -8.13 -2.54 7.87
N ASP A 38 -8.44 -1.25 7.80
CA ASP A 38 -8.95 -0.61 6.60
C ASP A 38 -7.80 0.17 5.94
N VAL A 39 -7.53 -0.16 4.69
CA VAL A 39 -6.54 0.52 3.84
C VAL A 39 -7.27 1.13 2.65
N GLU A 40 -7.25 2.45 2.57
CA GLU A 40 -7.85 3.21 1.48
C GLU A 40 -6.73 3.84 0.66
N VAL A 41 -6.78 3.59 -0.65
CA VAL A 41 -5.78 4.05 -1.62
C VAL A 41 -6.49 4.84 -2.70
N GLU A 42 -6.24 6.14 -2.75
CA GLU A 42 -6.68 7.02 -3.83
C GLU A 42 -5.48 7.42 -4.69
N VAL A 43 -5.62 7.32 -6.01
CA VAL A 43 -4.54 7.62 -6.95
C VAL A 43 -5.05 8.51 -8.08
N ASP A 44 -4.36 9.62 -8.33
CA ASP A 44 -4.48 10.39 -9.56
C ASP A 44 -3.22 10.18 -10.41
N ALA A 45 -3.45 9.75 -11.64
CA ALA A 45 -2.41 9.48 -12.62
C ALA A 45 -2.62 10.30 -13.90
N SER A 46 -1.63 10.26 -14.79
CA SER A 46 -1.74 10.82 -16.13
C SER A 46 -2.88 10.18 -16.91
N VAL A 47 -3.60 10.98 -17.71
CA VAL A 47 -4.70 10.52 -18.59
C VAL A 47 -4.27 9.54 -19.69
N LEU A 48 -2.95 9.34 -19.85
CA LEU A 48 -2.37 8.36 -20.76
C LEU A 48 -2.31 6.95 -20.17
N VAL A 49 -2.53 6.81 -18.86
CA VAL A 49 -2.60 5.52 -18.19
C VAL A 49 -3.97 4.91 -18.46
N ASP A 50 -3.98 3.65 -18.88
CA ASP A 50 -5.21 2.88 -19.07
C ASP A 50 -5.93 2.68 -17.72
N ASP A 51 -7.25 2.94 -17.70
CA ASP A 51 -8.06 2.86 -16.48
C ASP A 51 -8.04 1.46 -15.85
N ALA A 52 -8.04 0.40 -16.66
CA ALA A 52 -8.00 -0.97 -16.14
C ALA A 52 -6.63 -1.31 -15.54
N TYR A 53 -5.54 -0.81 -16.13
CA TYR A 53 -4.21 -0.87 -15.53
C TYR A 53 -4.14 -0.07 -14.22
N LEU A 54 -4.66 1.16 -14.20
CA LEU A 54 -4.66 2.00 -13.00
C LEU A 54 -5.43 1.33 -11.87
N GLN A 55 -6.64 0.83 -12.14
CA GLN A 55 -7.45 0.12 -11.15
C GLN A 55 -6.72 -1.10 -10.60
N ARG A 56 -6.08 -1.90 -11.47
CA ARG A 56 -5.28 -3.04 -11.04
C ARG A 56 -4.10 -2.62 -10.14
N VAL A 57 -3.41 -1.54 -10.46
CA VAL A 57 -2.31 -1.03 -9.64
C VAL A 57 -2.81 -0.57 -8.27
N VAL A 58 -3.97 0.08 -8.21
CA VAL A 58 -4.62 0.47 -6.94
C VAL A 58 -4.99 -0.76 -6.12
N ASP A 59 -5.58 -1.79 -6.75
CA ASP A 59 -5.93 -3.04 -6.08
C ASP A 59 -4.67 -3.73 -5.52
N GLU A 60 -3.61 -3.88 -6.32
CA GLU A 60 -2.33 -4.46 -5.86
C GLU A 60 -1.70 -3.63 -4.72
N ALA A 61 -1.83 -2.31 -4.75
CA ALA A 61 -1.34 -1.41 -3.71
C ALA A 61 -2.13 -1.55 -2.39
N ALA A 62 -3.46 -1.68 -2.46
CA ALA A 62 -4.30 -1.95 -1.30
C ALA A 62 -3.99 -3.32 -0.69
N GLU A 63 -3.81 -4.36 -1.52
CA GLU A 63 -3.41 -5.69 -1.07
C GLU A 63 -2.06 -5.70 -0.34
N LEU A 64 -1.08 -4.93 -0.83
CA LEU A 64 0.20 -4.72 -0.14
C LEU A 64 -0.02 -4.11 1.26
N GLY A 65 -0.82 -3.05 1.33
CA GLY A 65 -1.14 -2.38 2.60
C GLY A 65 -1.81 -3.33 3.60
N ILE A 66 -2.79 -4.11 3.14
CA ILE A 66 -3.48 -5.13 3.95
C ILE A 66 -2.49 -6.19 4.44
N CYS A 67 -1.64 -6.72 3.55
CA CYS A 67 -0.65 -7.74 3.92
C CYS A 67 0.31 -7.23 5.01
N LEU A 68 0.80 -5.99 4.89
CA LEU A 68 1.67 -5.39 5.89
C LEU A 68 0.94 -5.19 7.21
N ALA A 69 -0.30 -4.74 7.17
CA ALA A 69 -1.09 -4.52 8.37
C ALA A 69 -1.43 -5.82 9.11
N ASP A 70 -1.77 -6.87 8.38
CA ASP A 70 -1.96 -8.22 8.92
C ASP A 70 -0.67 -8.74 9.55
N ALA A 71 0.46 -8.58 8.88
CA ALA A 71 1.75 -8.97 9.43
C ALA A 71 2.04 -8.25 10.76
N VAL A 72 1.74 -6.95 10.85
CA VAL A 72 1.90 -6.19 12.09
C VAL A 72 0.96 -6.72 13.18
N ARG A 73 -0.28 -7.05 12.84
CA ARG A 73 -1.25 -7.60 13.80
C ARG A 73 -0.81 -8.96 14.34
N GLU A 74 -0.27 -9.82 13.47
CA GLU A 74 0.13 -11.19 13.82
C GLU A 74 1.46 -11.24 14.59
N LYS A 75 2.45 -10.46 14.18
CA LYS A 75 3.83 -10.55 14.68
C LYS A 75 4.23 -9.42 15.61
N GLY A 76 3.41 -8.37 15.68
CA GLY A 76 3.73 -7.14 16.37
C GLY A 76 4.60 -6.20 15.54
N TRP A 77 4.74 -4.98 16.05
CA TRP A 77 5.61 -3.95 15.48
C TRP A 77 6.87 -3.82 16.36
N PRO A 78 8.08 -3.71 15.77
CA PRO A 78 8.40 -3.58 14.35
C PRO A 78 8.43 -4.91 13.57
N LEU A 79 8.12 -4.84 12.27
CA LEU A 79 8.22 -5.98 11.35
C LEU A 79 9.67 -6.31 11.01
N ALA A 80 9.94 -7.61 10.81
CA ALA A 80 11.18 -8.07 10.19
C ALA A 80 11.17 -7.78 8.68
N ARG A 81 12.36 -7.57 8.10
CA ARG A 81 12.50 -7.29 6.66
C ARG A 81 11.92 -8.40 5.78
N GLU A 82 12.05 -9.65 6.21
CA GLU A 82 11.51 -10.82 5.49
C GLU A 82 9.98 -10.78 5.39
N ASP A 83 9.29 -10.21 6.38
CA ASP A 83 7.83 -10.05 6.38
C ASP A 83 7.38 -8.97 5.39
N VAL A 84 8.15 -7.87 5.33
CA VAL A 84 7.94 -6.80 4.35
C VAL A 84 8.17 -7.33 2.93
N ASP A 85 9.30 -8.01 2.71
CA ASP A 85 9.67 -8.57 1.41
C ASP A 85 8.65 -9.62 0.92
N ARG A 86 8.03 -10.37 1.83
CA ARG A 86 6.96 -11.31 1.52
C ARG A 86 5.72 -10.61 0.97
N CYS A 87 5.33 -9.49 1.56
CA CYS A 87 4.18 -8.72 1.08
C CYS A 87 4.46 -8.04 -0.28
N TRP A 88 5.70 -7.60 -0.52
CA TRP A 88 6.12 -7.00 -1.79
C TRP A 88 6.23 -7.96 -2.98
N LYS A 89 6.36 -9.26 -2.72
CA LYS A 89 6.52 -10.31 -3.76
C LYS A 89 5.20 -10.94 -4.20
N ARG A 90 4.09 -10.52 -3.60
CA ARG A 90 2.77 -11.10 -3.90
C ARG A 90 2.28 -10.68 -5.29
#